data_AF-A0A0Q9YS69-F1
#
_entry.id   AF-A0A0Q9YS69-F1
#
_cell.length_a   1.000
_cell.length_b   1.000
_cell.length_c   1.000
_cell.angle_alpha   90.00
_cell.angle_beta   90.00
_cell.angle_gamma   90.00
#
_symmetry.space_group_name_H-M   'P 1'
#
loop_
_entity.id
_entity.type
_entity.pdbx_description
1 polymer ?
#
loop_
_entity_poly.entity_id
_entity_poly.type
_entity_poly.pdbx_seq_one_letter_code
_entity_poly.pdbx_strand_id
1 'polypeptide(L)'
;MNCYNHHDTQAIGLCPACHKGNCRECGSKNDMFSCDKHACIAYAKKINEIINYSDSQIKSTNKIIKKSYITGMLSGLFLIVAGCQFYPDDFSLGLTFISFGVLFFGMPVYSLIAKGYRLDQKTAD
;
A
#
# COMPACT_ATOMS: atom_id res chain seq x y z
N MET A 1 -30.91 -22.79 3.05
CA MET A 1 -29.83 -23.38 3.86
C MET A 1 -29.87 -22.75 5.24
N ASN A 2 -29.85 -23.57 6.29
CA ASN A 2 -30.06 -23.11 7.67
C ASN A 2 -28.73 -22.94 8.39
N CYS A 3 -28.73 -22.21 9.52
CA CYS A 3 -27.53 -22.07 10.33
C CYS A 3 -27.12 -23.41 10.94
N TYR A 4 -25.82 -23.65 11.03
CA TYR A 4 -25.26 -24.86 11.61
C TYR A 4 -25.51 -24.98 13.12
N ASN A 5 -25.53 -23.86 13.85
CA ASN A 5 -25.81 -23.83 15.29
C ASN A 5 -27.30 -23.65 15.61
N HIS A 6 -28.06 -23.00 14.72
CA HIS A 6 -29.47 -22.68 14.91
C HIS A 6 -30.28 -23.20 13.73
N HIS A 7 -30.65 -24.48 13.78
CA HIS A 7 -31.28 -25.19 12.67
C HIS A 7 -32.62 -24.58 12.22
N ASP A 8 -33.30 -23.85 13.09
CA ASP A 8 -34.58 -23.18 12.80
C ASP A 8 -34.41 -21.79 12.18
N THR A 9 -33.17 -21.30 12.06
CA THR A 9 -32.88 -19.98 11.49
C THR A 9 -32.20 -20.09 10.13
N GLN A 10 -32.58 -19.20 9.22
CA GLN A 10 -31.97 -19.13 7.89
C GLN A 10 -30.53 -18.60 7.99
N ALA A 11 -29.60 -19.27 7.30
CA ALA A 11 -28.23 -18.77 7.20
C ALA A 11 -28.20 -17.54 6.26
N ILE A 12 -27.47 -16.51 6.67
CA ILE A 12 -27.24 -15.30 5.87
C ILE A 12 -25.84 -15.25 5.26
N GLY A 13 -24.94 -16.14 5.70
CA GLY A 13 -23.59 -16.25 5.18
C GLY A 13 -22.98 -17.62 5.46
N LEU A 14 -21.73 -17.81 5.03
CA LEU A 14 -20.95 -19.02 5.26
C LEU A 14 -19.74 -18.69 6.11
N CYS A 15 -19.40 -19.58 7.04
CA CYS A 15 -18.15 -19.45 7.78
C CYS A 15 -16.95 -19.66 6.84
N PRO A 16 -15.97 -18.75 6.76
CA PRO A 16 -14.85 -18.86 5.83
C PRO A 16 -13.90 -20.03 6.12
N ALA A 17 -13.90 -20.56 7.36
CA ALA A 17 -13.04 -21.66 7.75
C ALA A 17 -13.63 -23.05 7.41
N CYS A 18 -14.94 -23.23 7.63
CA CYS A 18 -15.58 -24.55 7.53
C CYS A 18 -16.73 -24.61 6.51
N HIS A 19 -17.02 -23.50 5.83
CA HIS A 19 -18.05 -23.38 4.79
C HIS A 19 -19.47 -23.80 5.24
N LYS A 20 -19.75 -23.73 6.54
CA LYS A 20 -21.08 -24.00 7.10
C LYS A 20 -21.90 -22.72 7.19
N GLY A 21 -23.23 -22.85 7.06
CA GLY A 21 -24.17 -21.73 7.16
C GLY A 21 -24.15 -21.05 8.52
N ASN A 22 -24.14 -19.71 8.52
CA ASN A 22 -24.13 -18.88 9.71
C ASN A 22 -25.31 -17.88 9.68
N CYS A 23 -26.08 -17.80 10.77
CA CYS A 23 -27.13 -16.79 10.92
C CYS A 23 -26.55 -15.45 11.39
N ARG A 24 -27.41 -14.42 11.46
CA ARG A 24 -27.02 -13.07 11.89
C ARG A 24 -26.44 -13.04 13.30
N GLU A 25 -27.03 -13.77 14.23
CA GLU A 25 -26.58 -13.79 15.63
C GLU A 25 -25.20 -14.44 15.79
N CYS A 26 -24.98 -15.58 15.14
CA CYS A 26 -23.68 -16.23 15.16
C CYS A 26 -22.62 -15.40 14.39
N GLY A 27 -23.03 -14.69 13.34
CA GLY A 27 -22.16 -13.79 12.60
C GLY A 27 -21.81 -12.48 13.30
N SER A 28 -22.67 -12.00 14.22
CA SER A 28 -22.41 -10.78 14.99
C SER A 28 -21.53 -11.01 16.22
N LYS A 29 -21.45 -12.25 16.71
CA LYS A 29 -20.63 -12.60 17.88
C LYS A 29 -19.14 -12.72 17.54
N ASN A 30 -18.82 -13.17 16.33
CA ASN A 30 -17.46 -13.45 15.91
C ASN A 30 -17.10 -12.66 14.65
N ASP A 31 -15.86 -12.20 14.57
CA ASP A 31 -15.36 -11.51 13.38
C ASP A 31 -15.53 -12.36 12.10
N MET A 32 -15.86 -11.69 11.00
CA MET A 32 -15.97 -12.26 9.65
C MET A 32 -16.94 -13.45 9.52
N PHE A 33 -18.06 -13.43 10.24
CA PHE A 33 -19.06 -14.51 10.19
C PHE A 33 -18.48 -15.90 10.53
N SER A 34 -17.50 -15.97 11.43
CA SER A 34 -16.91 -17.24 11.83
C SER A 34 -17.81 -18.07 12.77
N CYS A 35 -17.73 -19.39 12.63
CA CYS A 35 -18.48 -20.34 13.44
C CYS A 35 -17.90 -20.41 14.88
N ASP A 36 -18.71 -20.76 15.89
CA ASP A 36 -18.25 -20.84 17.31
C ASP A 36 -17.23 -21.97 17.60
N LYS A 37 -16.75 -22.71 16.60
CA LYS A 37 -15.63 -23.63 16.82
C LYS A 37 -14.34 -22.83 17.04
N HIS A 38 -13.60 -23.19 18.08
CA HIS A 38 -12.30 -22.60 18.39
C HIS A 38 -11.34 -22.53 17.18
N ALA A 39 -11.34 -23.55 16.31
CA ALA A 39 -10.56 -23.55 15.08
C ALA A 39 -11.03 -22.52 14.03
N CYS A 40 -12.35 -22.29 13.90
CA CYS A 40 -12.93 -21.26 13.03
C CYS A 40 -12.53 -19.85 13.50
N ILE A 41 -12.60 -19.60 14.81
CA ILE A 41 -12.27 -18.31 15.42
C ILE A 41 -10.77 -18.01 15.26
N ALA A 42 -9.91 -19.00 15.53
CA ALA A 42 -8.47 -18.86 15.33
C ALA A 42 -8.10 -18.56 13.87
N TYR A 43 -8.81 -19.16 12.91
CA TYR A 43 -8.63 -18.88 11.49
C TYR A 43 -9.05 -17.46 11.11
N ALA A 44 -10.24 -17.02 11.55
CA ALA A 44 -10.72 -15.65 11.30
C ALA A 44 -9.77 -14.60 11.90
N LYS A 45 -9.24 -14.86 13.10
CA LYS A 45 -8.26 -13.99 13.74
C LYS A 45 -6.97 -13.87 12.91
N LYS A 46 -6.44 -14.99 12.39
CA LYS A 46 -5.26 -14.97 11.50
C LYS A 46 -5.51 -14.17 10.23
N ILE A 47 -6.70 -14.29 9.63
CA ILE A 47 -7.05 -13.48 8.45
C ILE A 47 -7.06 -12.00 8.80
N ASN A 48 -7.69 -11.61 9.90
CA ASN A 48 -7.70 -10.21 10.35
C ASN A 48 -6.29 -9.70 10.64
N GLU A 49 -5.42 -10.52 11.22
CA GLU A 49 -4.01 -10.17 11.42
C GLU A 49 -3.29 -9.93 10.08
N ILE A 50 -3.53 -10.77 9.06
CA ILE A 50 -2.97 -10.57 7.71
C ILE A 50 -3.49 -9.29 7.06
N ILE A 51 -4.80 -9.02 7.17
CA ILE A 51 -5.41 -7.79 6.63
C ILE A 51 -4.79 -6.56 7.31
N ASN A 52 -4.75 -6.54 8.64
CA ASN A 52 -4.15 -5.45 9.41
C ASN A 52 -2.66 -5.27 9.11
N TYR A 53 -1.93 -6.37 8.94
CA TYR A 53 -0.53 -6.34 8.55
C TYR A 53 -0.37 -5.73 7.15
N SER A 54 -1.21 -6.10 6.18
CA SER A 54 -1.19 -5.56 4.83
C SER A 54 -1.44 -4.04 4.81
N ASP A 55 -2.39 -3.55 5.62
CA ASP A 55 -2.66 -2.11 5.76
C ASP A 55 -1.47 -1.37 6.38
N SER A 56 -0.82 -1.98 7.37
CA SER A 56 0.36 -1.40 8.01
C SER A 56 1.56 -1.33 7.05
N GLN A 57 1.75 -2.36 6.21
CA GLN A 57 2.76 -2.44 5.15
C GLN A 57 2.51 -1.40 4.05
N ILE A 58 1.26 -1.18 3.65
CA ILE A 58 0.91 -0.15 2.67
C ILE A 58 1.23 1.25 3.24
N LYS A 59 0.90 1.50 4.52
CA LYS A 59 1.21 2.77 5.19
C LYS A 59 2.72 3.01 5.34
N SER A 60 3.50 1.98 5.66
CA SER A 60 4.97 2.09 5.76
C SER A 60 5.62 2.28 4.39
N THR A 61 5.14 1.57 3.36
CA THR A 61 5.59 1.72 1.97
C THR A 61 5.42 3.15 1.48
N ASN A 62 4.28 3.78 1.77
CA ASN A 62 4.05 5.19 1.41
C ASN A 62 5.06 6.14 2.08
N LYS A 63 5.48 5.87 3.32
CA LYS A 63 6.51 6.67 4.01
C LYS A 63 7.90 6.46 3.40
N ILE A 64 8.25 5.21 3.06
CA ILE A 64 9.53 4.88 2.44
C ILE A 64 9.63 5.52 1.06
N ILE A 65 8.57 5.42 0.25
CA ILE A 65 8.48 6.02 -1.08
C ILE A 65 8.65 7.55 -0.99
N LYS A 66 7.94 8.23 -0.07
CA LYS A 66 8.09 9.68 0.13
C LYS A 66 9.51 10.08 0.50
N LYS A 67 10.16 9.34 1.40
CA LYS A 67 11.57 9.60 1.77
C LYS A 67 12.52 9.41 0.58
N SER A 68 12.33 8.36 -0.21
CA SER A 68 13.15 8.09 -1.40
C SER A 68 13.06 9.22 -2.43
N TYR A 69 11.87 9.79 -2.67
CA TYR A 69 11.72 10.94 -3.56
C TYR A 69 12.48 12.18 -3.06
N ILE A 70 12.41 12.49 -1.76
CA ILE A 70 13.13 13.64 -1.18
C ILE A 70 14.64 13.44 -1.31
N THR A 71 15.14 12.25 -0.98
CA THR A 71 16.57 11.95 -1.12
C THR A 71 17.04 12.04 -2.57
N GLY A 72 16.25 11.55 -3.53
CA GLY A 72 16.56 11.65 -4.97
C GLY A 72 16.57 13.09 -5.49
N MET A 73 15.65 13.95 -5.03
CA MET A 73 15.66 15.37 -5.40
C MET A 73 16.90 16.09 -4.84
N LEU A 74 17.29 15.80 -3.60
CA LEU A 74 18.48 16.39 -2.98
C LEU A 74 19.77 15.94 -3.66
N SER A 75 19.89 14.65 -4.02
CA SER A 75 21.07 14.15 -4.73
C SER A 75 21.15 14.70 -6.15
N GLY A 76 20.02 14.82 -6.87
CA GLY A 76 19.96 15.45 -8.18
C GLY A 76 20.39 16.91 -8.15
N LEU A 77 19.90 17.68 -7.16
CA LEU A 77 20.29 19.08 -6.97
C LEU A 77 21.79 19.22 -6.68
N PHE A 78 22.32 18.35 -5.82
CA PHE A 78 23.76 18.33 -5.50
C PHE A 78 24.62 18.08 -6.75
N LEU A 79 24.23 17.12 -7.60
CA LEU A 79 24.94 16.82 -8.85
C LEU A 79 24.93 17.99 -9.83
N ILE A 80 23.82 18.73 -9.93
CA ILE A 80 23.73 19.93 -10.78
C ILE A 80 24.67 21.02 -10.26
N VAL A 81 24.65 21.30 -8.95
CA VAL A 81 25.52 22.32 -8.34
C VAL A 81 26.99 21.96 -8.50
N ALA A 82 27.36 20.70 -8.25
CA ALA A 82 28.72 20.22 -8.45
C ALA A 82 29.13 20.33 -9.93
N GLY A 83 28.25 19.91 -10.85
CA GLY A 83 28.51 20.02 -12.29
C GLY A 83 28.77 21.46 -12.77
N CYS A 84 28.06 22.44 -12.22
CA CYS A 84 28.31 23.86 -12.50
C CYS A 84 29.69 24.34 -12.00
N GLN A 85 30.22 23.76 -10.92
CA GLN A 85 31.56 24.10 -10.42
C GLN A 85 32.68 23.51 -11.28
N PHE A 86 32.48 22.33 -11.87
CA PHE A 86 33.47 21.67 -12.73
C PHE A 86 33.38 22.06 -14.21
N TYR A 87 32.31 22.74 -14.62
CA TYR A 87 32.11 23.21 -15.99
C TYR A 87 33.27 24.07 -16.57
N PRO A 88 33.91 25.00 -15.83
CA PRO A 88 34.99 25.81 -16.38
C PRO A 88 36.31 25.05 -16.59
N ASP A 89 36.58 24.02 -15.77
CA ASP A 89 37.84 23.27 -15.83
C ASP A 89 37.78 22.10 -16.82
N ASP A 90 36.66 21.36 -16.82
CA ASP A 90 36.45 20.20 -17.69
C ASP A 90 35.00 20.16 -18.20
N PHE A 91 34.79 20.72 -19.39
CA PHE A 91 33.47 20.80 -20.03
C PHE A 91 32.75 19.44 -20.13
N SER A 92 33.49 18.38 -20.51
CA SER A 92 32.92 17.04 -20.65
C SER A 92 32.43 16.47 -19.31
N LEU A 93 33.21 16.67 -18.25
CA LEU A 93 32.86 16.20 -16.91
C LEU A 93 31.69 17.02 -16.36
N GLY A 94 31.71 18.35 -16.46
CA GLY A 94 30.58 19.21 -16.07
C GLY A 94 29.25 18.81 -16.73
N LEU A 95 29.26 18.54 -18.05
CA LEU A 95 28.06 18.15 -18.80
C LEU A 95 27.50 16.78 -18.36
N THR A 96 28.37 15.82 -18.03
CA THR A 96 27.92 14.50 -17.54
C THR A 96 27.27 14.60 -16.16
N PHE A 97 27.84 15.37 -15.24
CA PHE A 97 27.24 15.60 -13.92
C PHE A 97 25.89 16.32 -14.02
N ILE A 98 25.78 17.34 -14.87
CA ILE A 98 24.52 18.06 -15.09
C ILE A 98 23.46 17.14 -15.70
N SER A 99 23.80 16.33 -16.71
CA SER A 99 22.85 15.43 -17.36
C SER A 99 22.33 14.34 -16.40
N PHE A 100 23.20 13.73 -15.58
CA PHE A 100 22.77 12.82 -14.51
C PHE A 100 21.92 13.54 -13.45
N GLY A 101 22.31 14.75 -13.05
CA GLY A 101 21.55 15.56 -12.09
C GLY A 101 20.13 15.85 -12.56
N VAL A 102 19.95 16.23 -13.83
CA VAL A 102 18.62 16.46 -14.43
C VAL A 102 17.79 15.18 -14.49
N LEU A 103 18.40 14.03 -14.82
CA LEU A 103 17.71 12.74 -14.84
C LEU A 103 17.20 12.34 -13.44
N PHE A 104 18.08 12.45 -12.44
CA PHE A 104 17.77 12.10 -11.05
C PHE A 104 16.79 13.08 -10.40
N PHE A 105 16.78 14.35 -10.82
CA PHE A 105 15.81 15.34 -10.36
C PHE A 105 14.47 15.22 -11.09
N GLY A 106 14.50 14.99 -12.40
CA GLY A 106 13.34 14.95 -13.28
C GLY A 106 12.45 13.72 -13.06
N MET A 107 13.01 12.54 -12.83
CA MET A 107 12.24 11.31 -12.59
C MET A 107 11.31 11.39 -11.36
N PRO A 108 11.79 11.81 -10.17
CA PRO A 108 10.95 12.06 -9.00
C PRO A 108 9.82 13.06 -9.25
N VAL A 109 10.14 14.18 -9.90
CA VAL A 109 9.17 15.25 -10.19
C VAL A 109 8.10 14.77 -11.16
N TYR A 110 8.50 14.13 -12.25
CA TYR A 110 7.57 13.52 -13.21
C TYR A 110 6.66 12.50 -12.53
N SER A 111 7.22 11.63 -11.67
CA SER A 111 6.44 10.65 -10.93
C SER A 111 5.45 11.28 -9.94
N LEU A 112 5.79 12.40 -9.31
CA LEU A 112 4.88 13.11 -8.41
C LEU A 112 3.72 13.75 -9.18
N ILE A 113 4.01 14.39 -10.32
CA ILE A 113 3.01 14.96 -11.20
C ILE A 113 2.06 13.86 -11.71
N ALA A 114 2.61 12.77 -12.27
CA ALA A 114 1.83 11.65 -12.80
C ALA A 114 0.98 10.95 -11.73
N LYS A 115 1.47 10.84 -10.47
CA LYS A 115 0.68 10.30 -9.35
C LYS A 115 -0.38 11.29 -8.86
N GLY A 116 -0.10 12.58 -8.84
CA GLY A 116 -1.08 13.63 -8.51
C GLY A 116 -2.29 13.56 -9.44
N TYR A 117 -2.05 13.46 -10.75
CA TYR A 117 -3.11 13.29 -11.75
C TYR A 117 -4.00 12.05 -11.54
N ARG A 118 -3.45 10.94 -11.00
CA ARG A 118 -4.23 9.71 -10.76
C ARG A 118 -5.12 9.77 -9.52
N LEU A 119 -4.82 10.64 -8.55
CA LEU A 119 -5.64 10.76 -7.34
C LEU A 119 -6.92 11.55 -7.62
N ASP A 120 -6.84 12.59 -8.44
CA ASP A 120 -8.02 13.38 -8.85
C ASP A 120 -9.05 12.54 -9.63
N GLN A 121 -8.60 11.53 -10.39
CA GLN A 121 -9.51 10.64 -11.12
C GLN A 121 -10.31 9.69 -10.20
N LYS A 122 -9.77 9.29 -9.04
CA LYS A 122 -10.46 8.37 -8.13
C LYS A 122 -11.54 9.03 -7.26
N THR A 123 -11.59 10.35 -7.23
CA THR A 123 -12.60 11.13 -6.50
C THR A 123 -13.74 11.62 -7.39
N ALA A 124 -13.69 11.32 -8.69
CA ALA A 124 -14.69 11.73 -9.68
C ALA A 124 -15.70 10.62 -10.04
N ASP A 125 -15.52 9.41 -9.53
CA ASP A 125 -16.43 8.26 -9.63
C ASP A 125 -17.11 7.99 -8.27
#